data_AF-A0A8H7I5V0-F1
#
_entry.id   AF-A0A8H7I5V0-F1
#
_cell.length_a   1.000
_cell.length_b   1.000
_cell.length_c   1.000
_cell.angle_alpha   90.00
_cell.angle_beta   90.00
_cell.angle_gamma   90.00
#
_symmetry.space_group_name_H-M   'P 1'
#
loop_
_entity.id
_entity.type
_entity.pdbx_description
1 polymer ?
#
loop_
_entity_poly.entity_id
_entity_poly.type
_entity_poly.pdbx_seq_one_letter_code
_entity_poly.pdbx_strand_id
1 'polypeptide(L)'
;MAQLVLTPADKGEVDWICLDQEGLGPVSHLRELDFTPCFEHLSGSGMLVIFGLVAGARCAQLVRRQERHETSEGARLLWAKLLIGALPLVGLSSAQLILTVIQHHGSVISAPVIDAVVTLISSLFIGVLTYYNHTRTRRSSTILLTLWPFYLLEQAVAIRTQVLLHRSPSALFAIQCALLGVGVISWTLECFCPDRVKQDPDAEPEDKEFPYERANIYSRLTYV
;
A
#
# COMPACT_ATOMS: atom_id res chain seq x y z
N MET A 1 -39.90 -2.69 -4.98
CA MET A 1 -38.46 -3.04 -5.02
C MET A 1 -37.89 -2.39 -6.26
N ALA A 2 -37.10 -1.33 -6.10
CA ALA A 2 -36.61 -0.53 -7.21
C ALA A 2 -35.50 -1.31 -7.94
N GLN A 3 -35.76 -1.70 -9.19
CA GLN A 3 -34.74 -2.19 -10.11
C GLN A 3 -33.90 -0.99 -10.54
N LEU A 4 -32.72 -0.85 -9.97
CA LEU A 4 -31.68 0.05 -10.46
C LEU A 4 -31.04 -0.63 -11.67
N VAL A 5 -31.70 -0.50 -12.82
CA VAL A 5 -31.15 -0.83 -14.14
C VAL A 5 -30.08 0.22 -14.42
N LEU A 6 -28.83 -0.09 -14.09
CA LEU A 6 -27.68 0.62 -14.63
C LEU A 6 -27.67 0.33 -16.14
N THR A 7 -28.17 1.30 -16.91
CA THR A 7 -28.01 1.36 -18.36
C THR A 7 -26.54 1.22 -18.74
N PRO A 8 -26.19 0.55 -19.85
CA PRO A 8 -24.81 0.53 -20.33
C PRO A 8 -24.36 1.97 -20.55
N ALA A 9 -23.31 2.37 -19.81
CA ALA A 9 -22.68 3.66 -19.99
C ALA A 9 -22.26 3.80 -21.46
N ASP A 10 -22.55 4.98 -21.99
CA ASP A 10 -22.41 5.41 -23.37
C ASP A 10 -21.06 4.98 -23.98
N LYS A 11 -21.13 4.32 -25.14
CA LYS A 11 -19.96 3.91 -25.94
C LYS A 11 -19.40 5.14 -26.65
N GLY A 12 -18.68 5.96 -25.91
CA GLY A 12 -17.99 7.12 -26.44
C GLY A 12 -16.98 7.62 -25.44
N GLU A 13 -15.70 7.56 -25.81
CA GLU A 13 -14.57 8.23 -25.16
C GLU A 13 -13.85 7.51 -23.99
N VAL A 14 -14.36 6.42 -23.39
CA VAL A 14 -13.67 5.71 -22.27
C VAL A 14 -13.09 4.32 -22.65
N ASP A 15 -13.36 3.84 -23.86
CA ASP A 15 -12.95 2.50 -24.34
C ASP A 15 -11.42 2.30 -24.45
N TRP A 16 -10.62 3.39 -24.46
CA TRP A 16 -9.16 3.30 -24.55
C TRP A 16 -8.49 2.97 -23.20
N ILE A 17 -9.13 3.27 -22.06
CA ILE A 17 -8.58 3.00 -20.72
C ILE A 17 -8.90 1.56 -20.29
N CYS A 18 -10.11 1.08 -20.56
CA CYS A 18 -10.55 -0.28 -20.25
C CYS A 18 -10.73 -1.10 -21.53
N LEU A 19 -9.73 -1.92 -21.87
CA LEU A 19 -9.82 -2.88 -23.00
C LEU A 19 -10.59 -4.16 -22.65
N ASP A 20 -11.08 -4.33 -21.42
CA ASP A 20 -11.76 -5.54 -20.99
C ASP A 20 -13.23 -5.56 -21.43
N GLN A 21 -13.72 -6.74 -21.82
CA GLN A 21 -15.09 -6.93 -22.31
C GLN A 21 -16.13 -6.70 -21.21
N GLU A 22 -15.74 -6.78 -19.93
CA GLU A 22 -16.61 -6.50 -18.79
C GLU A 22 -16.87 -4.99 -18.57
N GLY A 23 -16.08 -4.10 -19.19
CA GLY A 23 -16.22 -2.65 -19.08
C GLY A 23 -15.73 -2.05 -17.74
N LEU A 24 -16.06 -0.77 -17.51
CA LEU A 24 -15.63 0.01 -16.32
C LEU A 24 -16.59 -0.14 -15.11
N GLY A 25 -17.71 -0.85 -15.28
CA GLY A 25 -18.77 -0.94 -14.27
C GLY A 25 -18.29 -1.55 -12.94
N PRO A 26 -18.82 -1.10 -11.78
CA PRO A 26 -18.40 -1.63 -10.49
C PRO A 26 -18.85 -3.06 -10.23
N VAL A 27 -19.83 -3.58 -10.95
CA VAL A 27 -20.33 -4.96 -10.75
C VAL A 27 -20.14 -5.72 -12.05
N SER A 28 -19.47 -6.88 -11.96
CA SER A 28 -19.35 -7.78 -13.10
C SER A 28 -20.72 -8.35 -13.45
N HIS A 29 -21.09 -8.31 -14.73
CA HIS A 29 -22.30 -8.95 -15.23
C HIS A 29 -22.11 -10.44 -15.52
N LEU A 30 -20.85 -10.91 -15.54
CA LEU A 30 -20.48 -12.28 -15.87
C LEU A 30 -20.24 -13.14 -14.61
N ARG A 31 -20.18 -12.53 -13.43
CA ARG A 31 -19.83 -13.18 -12.16
C ARG A 31 -20.72 -12.70 -11.04
N GLU A 32 -21.17 -13.63 -10.21
CA GLU A 32 -21.96 -13.29 -9.02
C GLU A 32 -21.05 -12.68 -7.95
N LEU A 33 -21.33 -11.43 -7.54
CA LEU A 33 -20.68 -10.72 -6.43
C LEU A 33 -19.18 -10.38 -6.62
N ASP A 34 -18.72 -10.15 -7.86
CA ASP A 34 -17.35 -9.70 -8.15
C ASP A 34 -17.33 -8.31 -8.81
N PHE A 35 -16.26 -7.53 -8.54
CA PHE A 35 -15.96 -6.29 -9.26
C PHE A 35 -15.44 -6.61 -10.66
N THR A 36 -15.60 -5.68 -11.61
CA THR A 36 -14.93 -5.85 -12.91
C THR A 36 -13.43 -5.65 -12.73
N PRO A 37 -12.58 -6.39 -13.48
CA PRO A 37 -11.12 -6.23 -13.39
C PRO A 37 -10.67 -4.79 -13.61
N CYS A 38 -11.29 -4.04 -14.53
CA CYS A 38 -10.90 -2.65 -14.77
C CYS A 38 -11.24 -1.74 -13.57
N PHE A 39 -12.39 -1.96 -12.93
CA PHE A 39 -12.78 -1.22 -11.73
C PHE A 39 -11.83 -1.50 -10.56
N GLU A 40 -11.38 -2.75 -10.37
CA GLU A 40 -10.42 -3.11 -9.31
C GLU A 40 -9.10 -2.32 -9.44
N HIS A 41 -8.56 -2.20 -10.66
CA HIS A 41 -7.33 -1.45 -10.90
C HIS A 41 -7.55 0.06 -10.69
N LEU A 42 -8.69 0.59 -11.12
CA LEU A 42 -9.00 2.01 -10.94
C LEU A 42 -9.26 2.37 -9.48
N SER A 43 -9.94 1.50 -8.72
CA SER A 43 -10.17 1.69 -7.29
C SER A 43 -8.87 1.66 -6.51
N GLY A 44 -7.99 0.69 -6.80
CA GLY A 44 -6.69 0.59 -6.13
C GLY A 44 -5.77 1.76 -6.45
N SER A 45 -5.71 2.16 -7.72
CA SER A 45 -5.03 3.38 -8.14
C SER A 45 -5.58 4.61 -7.42
N GLY A 46 -6.90 4.77 -7.34
CA GLY A 46 -7.55 5.91 -6.67
C GLY A 46 -7.18 5.99 -5.19
N MET A 47 -7.23 4.87 -4.48
CA MET A 47 -6.83 4.78 -3.08
C MET A 47 -5.35 5.15 -2.90
N LEU A 48 -4.46 4.60 -3.73
CA LEU A 48 -3.03 4.84 -3.67
C LEU A 48 -2.65 6.29 -4.00
N VAL A 49 -3.37 6.94 -4.92
CA VAL A 49 -3.20 8.38 -5.21
C VAL A 49 -3.57 9.23 -3.99
N ILE A 50 -4.71 8.96 -3.36
CA ILE A 50 -5.13 9.67 -2.14
C ILE A 50 -4.08 9.48 -1.04
N PHE A 51 -3.61 8.23 -0.87
CA PHE A 51 -2.51 7.94 0.06
C PHE A 51 -1.25 8.73 -0.30
N GLY A 52 -0.84 8.75 -1.56
CA GLY A 52 0.35 9.46 -2.04
C GLY A 52 0.31 10.95 -1.72
N LEU A 53 -0.86 11.59 -1.87
CA LEU A 53 -1.06 13.00 -1.50
C LEU A 53 -0.89 13.22 0.00
N VAL A 54 -1.53 12.38 0.83
CA VAL A 54 -1.43 12.47 2.29
C VAL A 54 -0.01 12.18 2.77
N ALA A 55 0.62 11.13 2.23
CA ALA A 55 1.99 10.75 2.52
C ALA A 55 2.97 11.84 2.10
N GLY A 56 2.82 12.42 0.91
CA GLY A 56 3.64 13.52 0.41
C GLY A 56 3.55 14.77 1.29
N ALA A 57 2.34 15.19 1.66
CA ALA A 57 2.13 16.30 2.58
C ALA A 57 2.80 16.05 3.94
N ARG A 58 2.75 14.81 4.43
CA ARG A 58 3.35 14.43 5.72
C ARG A 58 4.86 14.35 5.62
N CYS A 59 5.42 13.77 4.58
CA CYS A 59 6.86 13.83 4.30
C CYS A 59 7.36 15.29 4.28
N ALA A 60 6.66 16.20 3.58
CA ALA A 60 7.01 17.61 3.54
C ALA A 60 7.00 18.27 4.93
N GLN A 61 6.08 17.86 5.82
CA GLN A 61 6.07 18.30 7.21
C GLN A 61 7.22 17.68 8.02
N LEU A 62 7.51 16.40 7.85
CA LEU A 62 8.54 15.68 8.60
C LEU A 62 9.96 16.10 8.23
N VAL A 63 10.23 16.40 6.96
CA VAL A 63 11.54 16.91 6.48
C VAL A 63 11.96 18.18 7.23
N ARG A 64 10.99 19.01 7.66
CA ARG A 64 11.26 20.24 8.40
C ARG A 64 11.54 20.02 9.89
N ARG A 65 11.28 18.82 10.43
CA ARG A 65 11.57 18.48 11.83
C ARG A 65 13.02 18.07 11.99
N GLN A 66 13.60 18.21 13.17
CA GLN A 66 14.99 17.79 13.44
C GLN A 66 15.13 16.25 13.48
N GLU A 67 16.30 15.73 13.11
CA GLU A 67 16.65 14.30 13.28
C GLU A 67 16.68 13.96 14.76
N ARG A 68 16.06 12.85 15.13
CA ARG A 68 16.21 12.30 16.45
C ARG A 68 17.46 11.42 16.47
N HIS A 69 18.19 11.48 17.58
CA HIS A 69 19.27 10.55 17.84
C HIS A 69 18.70 9.13 18.00
N GLU A 70 19.10 8.21 17.13
CA GLU A 70 18.63 6.82 17.15
C GLU A 70 19.55 5.95 18.02
N THR A 71 18.95 4.99 18.72
CA THR A 71 19.69 3.91 19.37
C THR A 71 20.12 2.86 18.33
N SER A 72 21.13 2.05 18.64
CA SER A 72 21.59 0.97 17.75
C SER A 72 20.50 -0.04 17.39
N GLU A 73 19.61 -0.35 18.34
CA GLU A 73 18.43 -1.20 18.12
C GLU A 73 17.40 -0.53 17.20
N GLY A 74 17.19 0.78 17.35
CA GLY A 74 16.33 1.58 16.50
C GLY A 74 16.81 1.63 15.06
N ALA A 75 18.12 1.84 14.85
CA ALA A 75 18.74 1.81 13.54
C ALA A 75 18.61 0.42 12.88
N ARG A 76 18.79 -0.67 13.64
CA ARG A 76 18.60 -2.04 13.12
C ARG A 76 17.16 -2.28 12.64
N LEU A 77 16.17 -1.80 13.39
CA LEU A 77 14.77 -1.93 12.98
C LEU A 77 14.47 -1.09 11.74
N LEU A 78 15.03 0.12 11.63
CA LEU A 78 14.93 0.94 10.41
C LEU A 78 15.44 0.18 9.19
N TRP A 79 16.65 -0.38 9.29
CA TRP A 79 17.25 -1.16 8.22
C TRP A 79 16.42 -2.40 7.88
N ALA A 80 15.83 -3.08 8.88
CA ALA A 80 14.92 -4.19 8.61
C ALA A 80 13.67 -3.73 7.84
N LYS A 81 13.03 -2.62 8.23
CA LYS A 81 11.88 -2.05 7.52
C LYS A 81 12.22 -1.69 6.08
N LEU A 82 13.38 -1.10 5.84
CA LEU A 82 13.81 -0.68 4.51
C LEU A 82 14.25 -1.85 3.63
N LEU A 83 15.11 -2.75 4.13
CA LEU A 83 15.69 -3.84 3.34
C LEU A 83 14.75 -5.02 3.13
N ILE A 84 13.88 -5.32 4.10
CA ILE A 84 12.96 -6.47 4.03
C ILE A 84 11.58 -6.02 3.53
N GLY A 85 11.19 -4.77 3.80
CA GLY A 85 9.91 -4.22 3.39
C GLY A 85 9.99 -3.35 2.14
N ALA A 86 10.48 -2.11 2.29
CA ALA A 86 10.39 -1.09 1.25
C ALA A 86 11.16 -1.43 -0.03
N LEU A 87 12.39 -1.95 0.08
CA LEU A 87 13.24 -2.26 -1.07
C LEU A 87 12.65 -3.40 -1.92
N PRO A 88 12.25 -4.56 -1.36
CA PRO A 88 11.54 -5.59 -2.13
C PRO A 88 10.23 -5.09 -2.71
N LEU A 89 9.48 -4.24 -2.01
CA LEU A 89 8.22 -3.67 -2.51
C LEU A 89 8.44 -2.86 -3.78
N VAL A 90 9.46 -1.98 -3.80
CA VAL A 90 9.84 -1.20 -4.99
C VAL A 90 10.33 -2.12 -6.11
N GLY A 91 11.18 -3.09 -5.78
CA GLY A 91 11.70 -4.06 -6.75
C GLY A 91 10.57 -4.84 -7.44
N LEU A 92 9.63 -5.38 -6.67
CA LEU A 92 8.49 -6.13 -7.19
C LEU A 92 7.52 -5.22 -7.96
N SER A 93 7.27 -4.00 -7.48
CA SER A 93 6.40 -3.04 -8.19
C SER A 93 6.99 -2.61 -9.54
N SER A 94 8.31 -2.44 -9.62
CA SER A 94 8.99 -2.16 -10.88
C SER A 94 8.93 -3.34 -11.84
N ALA A 95 9.11 -4.57 -11.34
CA ALA A 95 8.95 -5.78 -12.14
C ALA A 95 7.51 -5.96 -12.65
N GLN A 96 6.51 -5.68 -11.81
CA GLN A 96 5.10 -5.65 -12.20
C GLN A 96 4.88 -4.67 -13.35
N LEU A 97 5.35 -3.43 -13.21
CA LEU A 97 5.21 -2.40 -14.25
C LEU A 97 5.82 -2.84 -15.58
N ILE A 98 7.06 -3.35 -15.56
CA ILE A 98 7.76 -3.78 -16.78
C ILE A 98 6.97 -4.89 -17.47
N LEU A 99 6.54 -5.92 -16.74
CA LEU A 99 5.79 -7.03 -17.33
C LEU A 99 4.43 -6.59 -17.85
N THR A 100 3.70 -5.74 -17.12
CA THR A 100 2.40 -5.24 -17.55
C THR A 100 2.51 -4.39 -18.82
N VAL A 101 3.53 -3.54 -18.93
CA VAL A 101 3.80 -2.74 -20.14
C VAL A 101 4.13 -3.63 -21.34
N ILE A 102 4.95 -4.68 -21.14
CA ILE A 102 5.28 -5.64 -22.20
C ILE A 102 4.02 -6.38 -22.68
N GLN A 103 3.16 -6.84 -21.75
CA GLN A 103 1.94 -7.57 -22.09
C GLN A 103 0.91 -6.71 -22.83
N HIS A 104 0.86 -5.41 -22.56
CA HIS A 104 -0.06 -4.47 -23.20
C HIS A 104 0.55 -3.75 -24.41
N HIS A 105 1.59 -4.33 -25.03
CA HIS A 105 2.25 -3.81 -26.22
C HIS A 105 2.70 -2.33 -26.09
N GLY A 106 3.08 -1.89 -24.89
CA GLY A 106 3.50 -0.52 -24.65
C GLY A 106 2.37 0.51 -24.55
N SER A 107 1.10 0.09 -24.48
CA SER A 107 -0.01 1.01 -24.21
C SER A 107 0.11 1.56 -22.79
N VAL A 108 0.51 2.84 -22.66
CA VAL A 108 0.74 3.53 -21.37
C VAL A 108 -0.58 3.88 -20.67
N ILE A 109 -1.68 3.70 -21.37
CA ILE A 109 -2.98 4.29 -21.09
C ILE A 109 -3.94 3.28 -20.44
N SER A 110 -3.63 1.99 -20.56
CA SER A 110 -4.51 0.95 -20.04
C SER A 110 -4.55 1.03 -18.52
N ALA A 111 -5.73 0.81 -17.95
CA ALA A 111 -5.94 0.76 -16.50
C ALA A 111 -4.88 -0.09 -15.74
N PRO A 112 -4.50 -1.31 -16.19
CA PRO A 112 -3.46 -2.08 -15.50
C PRO A 112 -2.07 -1.45 -15.54
N VAL A 113 -1.72 -0.70 -16.61
CA VAL A 113 -0.44 0.00 -16.68
C VAL A 113 -0.46 1.22 -15.76
N ILE A 114 -1.55 1.99 -15.76
CA ILE A 114 -1.73 3.12 -14.84
C ILE A 114 -1.61 2.65 -13.38
N ASP A 115 -2.28 1.55 -13.04
CA ASP A 115 -2.21 0.96 -11.70
C ASP A 115 -0.81 0.51 -11.31
N ALA A 116 -0.09 -0.14 -12.21
CA ALA A 116 1.30 -0.52 -11.95
C ALA A 116 2.23 0.70 -11.76
N VAL A 117 2.01 1.79 -12.51
CA VAL A 117 2.74 3.06 -12.34
C VAL A 117 2.43 3.68 -10.98
N VAL A 118 1.15 3.79 -10.62
CA VAL A 118 0.71 4.36 -9.34
C VAL A 118 1.22 3.53 -8.17
N THR A 119 1.20 2.19 -8.29
CA THR A 119 1.76 1.27 -7.29
C THR A 119 3.25 1.48 -7.11
N LEU A 120 4.03 1.60 -8.20
CA LEU A 120 5.45 1.89 -8.11
C LEU A 120 5.72 3.23 -7.42
N ILE A 121 5.03 4.30 -7.84
CA ILE A 121 5.18 5.62 -7.21
C ILE A 121 4.83 5.55 -5.71
N SER A 122 3.74 4.88 -5.37
CA SER A 122 3.30 4.71 -3.98
C SER A 122 4.29 3.91 -3.16
N SER A 123 4.91 2.86 -3.72
CA SER A 123 5.95 2.08 -3.06
C SER A 123 7.17 2.93 -2.67
N LEU A 124 7.55 3.89 -3.52
CA LEU A 124 8.61 4.86 -3.21
C LEU A 124 8.19 5.78 -2.06
N PHE A 125 6.97 6.31 -2.09
CA PHE A 125 6.43 7.13 -0.99
C PHE A 125 6.36 6.35 0.32
N ILE A 126 6.00 5.06 0.30
CA ILE A 126 6.01 4.18 1.48
C ILE A 126 7.42 4.12 2.06
N GLY A 127 8.44 3.87 1.25
CA GLY A 127 9.84 3.83 1.70
C GLY A 127 10.31 5.16 2.30
N VAL A 128 10.05 6.26 1.60
CA VAL A 128 10.41 7.62 2.05
C VAL A 128 9.70 7.99 3.34
N LEU A 129 8.40 7.72 3.43
CA LEU A 129 7.62 7.99 4.64
C LEU A 129 8.06 7.10 5.80
N THR A 130 8.41 5.84 5.56
CA THR A 130 8.98 4.94 6.57
C THR A 130 10.27 5.52 7.15
N TYR A 131 11.19 5.97 6.29
CA TYR A 131 12.46 6.56 6.70
C TYR A 131 12.27 7.84 7.51
N TYR A 132 11.50 8.81 7.00
CA TYR A 132 11.27 10.06 7.71
C TYR A 132 10.46 9.86 8.99
N ASN A 133 9.46 9.00 8.99
CA ASN A 133 8.69 8.73 10.18
C ASN A 133 9.56 8.12 11.28
N HIS A 134 10.42 7.15 10.94
CA HIS A 134 11.28 6.49 11.92
C HIS A 134 12.36 7.43 12.47
N THR A 135 13.00 8.24 11.62
CA THR A 135 14.08 9.16 12.03
C THR A 135 13.59 10.44 12.72
N ARG A 136 12.35 10.89 12.44
CA ARG A 136 11.82 12.19 12.91
C ARG A 136 10.66 12.06 13.90
N THR A 137 10.15 10.85 14.15
CA THR A 137 9.02 10.63 15.08
C THR A 137 9.27 9.42 15.98
N ARG A 138 8.67 9.42 17.17
CA ARG A 138 8.77 8.32 18.15
C ARG A 138 7.69 7.26 18.01
N ARG A 139 6.71 7.48 17.10
CA ARG A 139 5.53 6.61 16.96
C ARG A 139 5.55 5.95 15.59
N SER A 140 4.98 4.75 15.51
CA SER A 140 4.67 4.14 14.21
C SER A 140 3.76 5.05 13.39
N SER A 141 3.94 5.05 12.07
CA SER A 141 3.19 5.92 11.19
C SER A 141 1.73 5.47 11.13
N THR A 142 0.82 6.29 11.64
CA THR A 142 -0.63 6.04 11.52
C THR A 142 -1.06 5.93 10.06
N ILE A 143 -0.39 6.64 9.15
CA ILE A 143 -0.72 6.67 7.73
C ILE A 143 -0.37 5.33 7.08
N LEU A 144 0.84 4.78 7.35
CA LEU A 144 1.20 3.45 6.86
C LEU A 144 0.32 2.36 7.48
N LEU A 145 0.12 2.41 8.80
CA LEU A 145 -0.74 1.42 9.49
C LEU A 145 -2.19 1.46 9.01
N THR A 146 -2.68 2.62 8.55
CA THR A 146 -4.01 2.68 7.94
C THR A 146 -3.98 2.14 6.51
N LEU A 147 -2.95 2.46 5.72
CA LEU A 147 -2.82 1.98 4.33
C LEU A 147 -2.77 0.44 4.23
N TRP A 148 -1.90 -0.19 5.03
CA TRP A 148 -1.59 -1.62 4.90
C TRP A 148 -2.81 -2.54 4.81
N PRO A 149 -3.80 -2.49 5.72
CA PRO A 149 -4.96 -3.36 5.62
C PRO A 149 -5.78 -3.15 4.35
N PHE A 150 -5.93 -1.91 3.86
CA PHE A 150 -6.66 -1.66 2.61
C PHE A 150 -5.88 -2.17 1.39
N TYR A 151 -4.57 -1.89 1.32
CA TYR A 151 -3.70 -2.39 0.24
C TYR A 151 -3.67 -3.93 0.20
N LEU A 152 -3.57 -4.59 1.35
CA LEU A 152 -3.57 -6.05 1.42
C LEU A 152 -4.91 -6.65 1.01
N LEU A 153 -6.02 -6.00 1.35
CA LEU A 153 -7.35 -6.43 0.95
C LEU A 153 -7.52 -6.33 -0.57
N GLU A 154 -7.11 -5.21 -1.18
CA GLU A 154 -7.14 -5.05 -2.63
C GLU A 154 -6.27 -6.10 -3.35
N GLN A 155 -5.05 -6.32 -2.86
CA GLN A 155 -4.17 -7.36 -3.43
C GLN A 155 -4.80 -8.77 -3.30
N ALA A 156 -5.47 -9.07 -2.19
CA ALA A 156 -6.15 -10.35 -2.01
C ALA A 156 -7.33 -10.51 -2.98
N VAL A 157 -8.11 -9.45 -3.20
CA VAL A 157 -9.20 -9.44 -4.18
C VAL A 157 -8.65 -9.66 -5.58
N ALA A 158 -7.62 -8.91 -5.99
CA ALA A 158 -6.99 -9.05 -7.31
C ALA A 158 -6.44 -10.46 -7.56
N ILE A 159 -5.77 -11.06 -6.56
CA ILE A 159 -5.27 -12.44 -6.64
C ILE A 159 -6.42 -13.41 -6.82
N ARG A 160 -7.51 -13.28 -6.04
CA ARG A 160 -8.71 -14.12 -6.20
C ARG A 160 -9.30 -13.99 -7.60
N THR A 161 -9.42 -12.76 -8.12
CA THR A 161 -9.94 -12.50 -9.47
C THR A 161 -9.10 -13.17 -10.54
N GLN A 162 -7.76 -13.20 -10.40
CA GLN A 162 -6.87 -13.91 -11.32
C GLN A 162 -6.99 -15.43 -11.26
N VAL A 163 -7.17 -16.00 -10.07
CA VAL A 163 -7.41 -17.44 -9.90
C VAL A 163 -8.71 -17.84 -10.60
N LEU A 164 -9.79 -17.07 -10.41
CA LEU A 164 -11.08 -17.32 -11.07
C LEU A 164 -10.99 -17.19 -12.59
N LEU A 165 -10.18 -16.25 -13.07
CA LEU A 165 -9.88 -16.06 -14.49
C LEU A 165 -8.97 -17.13 -15.11
N HIS A 166 -8.52 -18.12 -14.34
CA HIS A 166 -7.54 -19.12 -14.79
C HIS A 166 -6.26 -18.48 -15.36
N ARG A 167 -5.89 -17.28 -14.88
CA ARG A 167 -4.63 -16.59 -15.22
C ARG A 167 -3.45 -17.07 -14.36
N SER A 168 -3.64 -18.16 -13.62
CA SER A 168 -2.61 -18.89 -12.88
C SER A 168 -2.15 -20.14 -13.67
N PRO A 169 -0.85 -20.42 -13.81
CA PRO A 169 0.32 -19.70 -13.29
C PRO A 169 0.93 -18.73 -14.32
N SER A 170 0.89 -17.43 -14.02
CA SER A 170 1.60 -16.40 -14.79
C SER A 170 2.66 -15.69 -13.93
N ALA A 171 3.65 -15.07 -14.58
CA ALA A 171 4.68 -14.31 -13.86
C ALA A 171 4.07 -13.14 -13.05
N LEU A 172 3.03 -12.49 -13.58
CA LEU A 172 2.31 -11.43 -12.87
C LEU A 172 1.60 -11.96 -11.62
N PHE A 173 0.98 -13.13 -11.69
CA PHE A 173 0.36 -13.78 -10.53
C PHE A 173 1.39 -14.04 -9.42
N ALA A 174 2.59 -14.52 -9.76
CA ALA A 174 3.66 -14.74 -8.80
C ALA A 174 4.15 -13.44 -8.16
N ILE A 175 4.30 -12.36 -8.95
CA ILE A 175 4.69 -11.04 -8.45
C ILE A 175 3.64 -10.48 -7.50
N GLN A 176 2.35 -10.59 -7.82
CA GLN A 176 1.29 -10.12 -6.95
C GLN A 176 1.23 -10.87 -5.62
N CYS A 177 1.41 -12.20 -5.64
CA CYS A 177 1.56 -12.99 -4.42
C CYS A 177 2.76 -12.52 -3.58
N ALA A 178 3.89 -12.23 -4.23
CA ALA A 178 5.07 -11.70 -3.56
C ALA A 178 4.84 -10.30 -2.98
N LEU A 179 4.13 -9.40 -3.69
CA LEU A 179 3.75 -8.08 -3.22
C LEU A 179 2.84 -8.16 -1.98
N LEU A 180 1.87 -9.08 -1.98
CA LEU A 180 1.03 -9.35 -0.81
C LEU A 180 1.88 -9.79 0.38
N GLY A 181 2.79 -10.75 0.17
CA GLY A 181 3.68 -11.27 1.22
C GLY A 181 4.60 -10.19 1.81
N VAL A 182 5.27 -9.41 0.95
CA VAL A 182 6.11 -8.28 1.37
C VAL A 182 5.28 -7.22 2.09
N GLY A 183 4.03 -6.98 1.66
CA GLY A 183 3.12 -6.08 2.34
C GLY A 183 2.78 -6.52 3.75
N VAL A 184 2.48 -7.81 3.96
CA VAL A 184 2.22 -8.37 5.30
C VAL A 184 3.44 -8.23 6.21
N ILE A 185 4.64 -8.53 5.69
CA ILE A 185 5.89 -8.38 6.44
C ILE A 185 6.11 -6.90 6.81
N SER A 186 5.93 -6.00 5.86
CA SER A 186 6.10 -4.55 6.07
C SER A 186 5.11 -4.00 7.08
N TRP A 187 3.85 -4.44 7.02
CA TRP A 187 2.82 -4.09 7.98
C TRP A 187 3.19 -4.53 9.40
N THR A 188 3.63 -5.78 9.52
CA THR A 188 4.07 -6.37 10.80
C THR A 188 5.28 -5.62 11.37
N LEU A 189 6.28 -5.31 10.53
CA LEU A 189 7.44 -4.53 10.92
C LEU A 189 7.07 -3.11 11.37
N GLU A 190 6.09 -2.48 10.73
CA GLU A 190 5.64 -1.13 11.10
C GLU A 190 4.87 -1.10 12.43
N CYS A 191 4.22 -2.21 12.81
CA CYS A 191 3.64 -2.39 14.13
C CYS A 191 4.69 -2.39 15.26
N PHE A 192 5.92 -2.82 14.96
CA PHE A 192 7.02 -2.78 15.91
C PHE A 192 7.64 -1.39 16.01
N CYS A 193 7.84 -0.95 17.26
CA CYS A 193 8.54 0.29 17.59
C CYS A 193 9.67 -0.04 18.58
N PRO A 194 10.92 0.34 18.29
CA PRO A 194 12.07 -0.04 19.12
C PRO A 194 12.05 0.67 20.48
N ASP A 195 11.45 1.87 20.55
CA ASP A 195 11.33 2.65 21.78
C ASP A 195 10.35 2.08 22.81
N ARG A 196 9.71 0.93 22.54
CA ARG A 196 8.87 0.24 23.52
C ARG A 196 9.68 -0.45 24.61
N VAL A 197 10.96 -0.76 24.37
CA VAL A 197 11.70 -1.73 25.19
C VAL A 197 12.58 -1.08 26.25
N LYS A 198 13.02 0.18 26.08
CA LYS A 198 13.92 0.82 27.06
C LYS A 198 13.59 2.31 27.19
N GLN A 199 12.85 2.68 28.24
CA GLN A 199 13.14 3.95 28.90
C GLN A 199 14.58 3.84 29.40
N ASP A 200 15.36 4.91 29.27
CA ASP A 200 16.68 4.98 29.89
C ASP A 200 16.52 4.57 31.37
N PRO A 201 17.17 3.51 31.86
CA PRO A 201 17.01 3.08 33.25
C PRO A 201 17.39 4.21 34.23
N ASP A 202 18.22 5.15 33.77
CA ASP A 202 18.69 6.32 34.49
C ASP A 202 17.85 7.59 34.23
N ALA A 203 16.79 7.53 33.41
CA ALA A 203 15.89 8.66 33.23
C ALA A 203 15.09 8.95 34.51
N GLU A 204 15.06 10.22 34.89
CA GLU A 204 14.25 10.68 36.02
C GLU A 204 12.77 10.29 35.81
N PRO A 205 12.01 10.00 36.87
CA PRO A 205 10.60 9.59 36.76
C PRO A 205 9.72 10.64 36.06
N GLU A 206 10.13 11.91 36.03
CA GLU A 206 9.47 12.98 35.29
C GLU A 206 9.74 12.93 33.78
N ASP A 207 10.87 12.34 33.35
CA ASP A 207 11.26 12.14 31.94
C ASP A 207 10.70 10.83 31.36
N LYS A 208 10.07 9.99 32.18
CA LYS A 208 9.44 8.74 31.77
C LYS A 208 8.13 9.00 31.03
N GLU A 209 8.23 9.16 29.71
CA GLU A 209 7.06 9.26 28.82
C GLU A 209 6.06 8.11 29.02
N PHE A 210 4.77 8.44 29.00
CA PHE A 210 3.71 7.45 29.16
C PHE A 210 3.65 6.45 27.98
N PRO A 211 3.37 5.16 28.21
CA PRO A 211 3.25 4.16 27.15
C PRO A 211 2.23 4.52 26.07
N TYR A 212 1.15 5.22 26.44
CA TYR A 212 0.14 5.73 25.52
C TYR A 212 0.72 6.67 24.45
N GLU A 213 1.77 7.41 24.80
CA GLU A 213 2.42 8.34 23.88
C GLU A 213 3.36 7.65 22.89
N ARG A 214 3.63 6.35 23.04
CA ARG A 214 4.40 5.55 22.08
C ARG A 214 3.53 4.49 21.39
N ALA A 215 2.29 4.33 21.84
CA ALA A 215 1.35 3.37 21.29
C ALA A 215 1.03 3.68 19.83
N ASN A 216 1.08 2.62 19.01
CA ASN A 216 0.57 2.68 17.64
C ASN A 216 -0.96 2.82 17.64
N ILE A 217 -1.55 3.09 16.47
CA ILE A 217 -3.00 3.34 16.36
C ILE A 217 -3.84 2.14 16.83
N TYR A 218 -3.38 0.90 16.58
CA TYR A 218 -4.10 -0.30 17.01
C TYR A 218 -4.14 -0.42 18.54
N SER A 219 -2.98 -0.31 19.21
CA SER A 219 -2.89 -0.28 20.67
C SER A 219 -3.77 0.81 21.29
N ARG A 220 -3.85 1.99 20.66
CA ARG A 220 -4.70 3.08 21.15
C ARG A 220 -6.19 2.78 21.00
N LEU A 221 -6.58 2.05 19.95
CA LEU A 221 -7.97 1.66 19.73
C LEU A 221 -8.38 0.49 20.63
N THR A 222 -7.48 -0.45 20.91
CA THR A 222 -7.75 -1.64 21.74
C THR A 222 -7.43 -1.45 23.21
N TYR A 223 -6.80 -0.33 23.59
CA TYR A 223 -6.29 -0.05 24.95
C TYR A 223 -5.35 -1.15 25.47
N VAL A 224 -4.46 -1.65 24.60
CA VAL A 224 -3.44 -2.69 24.88
C VAL A 224 -2.03 -2.13 24.76
#